data_AF-A0AAD4HCG3-F1
#
_entry.id   AF-A0AAD4HCG3-F1
#
_cell.length_a   1.000
_cell.length_b   1.000
_cell.length_c   1.000
_cell.angle_alpha   90.00
_cell.angle_beta   90.00
_cell.angle_gamma   90.00
#
_symmetry.space_group_name_H-M   'P 1'
#
loop_
_entity.id
_entity.type
_entity.pdbx_description
1 polymer ?
#
loop_
_entity_poly.entity_id
_entity_poly.type
_entity_poly.pdbx_seq_one_letter_code
_entity_poly.pdbx_strand_id
1 'polypeptide(L)'
;MALLQSSTTLVAVVILASLYLLQVYRRKQRTTRTPIRGPQSPGWVFGFAKILLNSTATTELYERWAREYGTVYKVPDIFGRSRVILWDPKAISHFFARDTWLYNQTPFSKIVIQTTIGRGVLWADGESHKRQRKALNPAFTAAAIRSLTSVFQCAAHKIVIAWDGEIELNQRTHCAVIDVQQWMNHISLDCAGIALLSHDFGALDGNDSDVAHVLNAFGSPAKISNLIILAQNFPSILKLPLPRMRFTQKLRLIVGKICQEMLSRTRKEKDTGGAEKGDKSCLGLLLKAEESGESAGLTPQEVLDEASVLLLVSFETTSGNVHPSSKRIIHSPLLAFDQ
;
A
#
# COMPACT_ATOMS: atom_id res chain seq x y z
N MET A 1 -30.12 33.39 25.02
CA MET A 1 -28.78 33.06 24.45
C MET A 1 -28.80 31.97 23.36
N ALA A 2 -29.69 30.96 23.40
CA ALA A 2 -29.71 29.88 22.38
C ALA A 2 -30.11 30.33 20.95
N LEU A 3 -30.98 31.34 20.81
CA LEU A 3 -31.43 31.83 19.49
C LEU A 3 -30.32 32.55 18.70
N LEU A 4 -29.36 33.18 19.38
CA LEU A 4 -28.22 33.85 18.75
C LEU A 4 -27.17 32.86 18.23
N GLN A 5 -26.98 31.72 18.89
CA GLN A 5 -26.11 30.63 18.42
C GLN A 5 -26.68 29.91 17.18
N SER A 6 -28.01 29.81 17.06
CA SER A 6 -28.68 29.27 15.87
C SER A 6 -28.45 30.15 14.63
N SER A 7 -28.54 31.48 14.78
CA SER A 7 -28.33 32.42 13.68
C SER A 7 -26.87 32.41 13.18
N THR A 8 -25.89 32.38 14.08
CA THR A 8 -24.46 32.37 13.69
C THR A 8 -24.05 31.06 13.01
N THR A 9 -24.62 29.93 13.42
CA THR A 9 -24.38 28.63 12.77
C THR A 9 -25.00 28.57 11.37
N LEU A 10 -26.21 29.08 11.19
CA LEU A 10 -26.84 29.23 9.86
C LEU A 10 -26.01 30.11 8.93
N VAL A 11 -25.54 31.26 9.41
CA VAL A 11 -24.68 32.17 8.63
C VAL A 11 -23.36 31.49 8.26
N ALA A 12 -22.73 30.76 9.19
CA ALA A 12 -21.50 30.02 8.91
C ALA A 12 -21.72 28.92 7.85
N VAL A 13 -22.85 28.19 7.91
CA VAL A 13 -23.19 27.17 6.91
C VAL A 13 -23.40 27.80 5.53
N VAL A 14 -24.09 28.94 5.45
CA VAL A 14 -24.31 29.66 4.19
C VAL A 14 -23.00 30.21 3.61
N ILE A 15 -22.11 30.73 4.45
CA ILE A 15 -20.78 31.20 4.02
C ILE A 15 -19.93 30.03 3.53
N LEU A 16 -19.92 28.90 4.22
CA LEU A 16 -19.19 27.71 3.78
C LEU A 16 -19.77 27.12 2.49
N ALA A 17 -21.10 27.09 2.36
CA ALA A 17 -21.78 26.64 1.15
C ALA A 17 -21.50 27.56 -0.04
N SER A 18 -21.54 28.88 0.16
CA SER A 18 -21.24 29.86 -0.89
C SER A 18 -19.75 29.86 -1.30
N LEU A 19 -18.82 29.75 -0.35
CA LEU A 19 -17.40 29.56 -0.64
C LEU A 19 -17.13 28.25 -1.39
N TYR A 20 -17.84 27.18 -1.02
CA TYR A 20 -17.76 25.90 -1.72
C TYR A 20 -18.31 26.01 -3.15
N LEU A 21 -19.47 26.63 -3.35
CA LEU A 21 -20.05 26.88 -4.68
C LEU A 21 -19.13 27.77 -5.53
N LEU A 22 -18.53 28.80 -4.94
CA LEU A 22 -17.56 29.67 -5.60
C LEU A 22 -16.30 28.91 -6.02
N GLN A 23 -15.80 28.00 -5.17
CA GLN A 23 -14.68 27.11 -5.53
C GLN A 23 -15.04 26.16 -6.68
N VAL A 24 -16.23 25.57 -6.66
CA VAL A 24 -16.74 24.71 -7.74
C VAL A 24 -16.86 25.51 -9.05
N TYR A 25 -17.42 26.72 -8.97
CA TYR A 25 -17.57 27.63 -10.11
C TYR A 25 -16.21 28.03 -10.70
N ARG A 26 -15.27 28.48 -9.86
CA ARG A 26 -13.90 28.85 -10.28
C ARG A 26 -13.15 27.66 -10.89
N ARG A 27 -13.33 26.45 -10.35
CA ARG A 27 -12.75 25.22 -10.94
C ARG A 27 -13.35 24.87 -12.29
N LYS A 28 -14.67 25.08 -12.46
CA LYS A 28 -15.37 24.86 -13.73
C LYS A 28 -14.87 25.84 -14.81
N GLN A 29 -14.64 27.10 -14.45
CA GLN A 29 -14.13 28.12 -15.38
C GLN A 29 -12.65 27.97 -15.73
N ARG A 30 -11.81 27.43 -14.84
CA ARG A 30 -10.37 27.25 -15.10
C ARG A 30 -10.03 26.12 -16.08
N THR A 31 -11.01 25.38 -16.59
CA THR A 31 -10.75 24.23 -17.45
C THR A 31 -11.55 24.32 -18.76
N THR A 32 -10.92 24.83 -19.82
CA THR A 32 -11.29 24.53 -21.21
C THR A 32 -10.93 23.07 -21.49
N ARG A 33 -11.72 22.13 -20.97
CA ARG A 33 -11.51 20.70 -21.16
C ARG A 33 -12.09 20.28 -22.50
N THR A 34 -11.29 19.58 -23.29
CA THR A 34 -11.81 18.70 -24.34
C THR A 34 -12.94 17.84 -23.75
N PRO A 35 -14.09 17.72 -24.41
CA PRO A 35 -15.19 16.92 -23.90
C PRO A 35 -14.79 15.44 -23.93
N ILE A 36 -14.51 14.87 -22.76
CA ILE A 36 -14.19 13.45 -22.57
C ILE A 36 -15.48 12.71 -22.19
N ARG A 37 -15.78 11.62 -22.88
CA ARG A 37 -16.94 10.75 -22.62
C ARG A 37 -16.80 9.99 -21.30
N GLY A 38 -17.90 9.50 -20.75
CA GLY A 38 -17.86 8.66 -19.56
C GLY A 38 -19.25 8.32 -19.01
N PRO A 39 -19.32 7.42 -18.02
CA PRO A 39 -20.58 6.92 -17.49
C PRO A 39 -21.38 8.00 -16.77
N GLN A 40 -22.71 7.87 -16.83
CA GLN A 40 -23.60 8.75 -16.07
C GLN A 40 -23.46 8.49 -14.57
N SER A 41 -23.43 9.57 -13.78
CA SER A 41 -23.23 9.46 -12.34
C SER A 41 -24.44 8.80 -11.67
N PRO A 42 -24.26 7.75 -10.84
CA PRO A 42 -25.37 7.12 -10.12
C PRO A 42 -25.91 8.00 -8.98
N GLY A 43 -25.20 9.08 -8.61
CA GLY A 43 -25.65 10.04 -7.62
C GLY A 43 -24.72 11.25 -7.51
N TRP A 44 -25.22 12.33 -6.93
CA TRP A 44 -24.47 13.60 -6.84
C TRP A 44 -23.38 13.59 -5.76
N VAL A 45 -23.66 13.00 -4.58
CA VAL A 45 -22.75 13.06 -3.42
C VAL A 45 -21.54 12.15 -3.59
N PHE A 46 -21.76 10.87 -3.91
CA PHE A 46 -20.69 9.87 -3.95
C PHE A 46 -20.23 9.49 -5.36
N GLY A 47 -20.98 9.84 -6.41
CA GLY A 47 -20.71 9.37 -7.77
C GLY A 47 -20.45 7.86 -7.78
N PHE A 48 -19.41 7.44 -8.51
CA PHE A 48 -18.95 6.05 -8.50
C PHE A 48 -18.01 5.69 -7.34
N ALA A 49 -17.60 6.63 -6.49
CA ALA A 49 -16.59 6.39 -5.46
C ALA A 49 -16.97 5.25 -4.51
N LYS A 50 -18.23 5.21 -4.06
CA LYS A 50 -18.72 4.16 -3.16
C LYS A 50 -18.73 2.78 -3.82
N ILE A 51 -19.07 2.72 -5.11
CA ILE A 51 -19.10 1.48 -5.88
C ILE A 51 -17.67 1.00 -6.10
N LEU A 52 -16.78 1.87 -6.59
CA LEU A 52 -15.40 1.53 -6.90
C LEU A 52 -14.57 1.14 -5.66
N LEU A 53 -14.86 1.74 -4.50
CA LEU A 53 -14.11 1.46 -3.27
C LEU A 53 -14.63 0.24 -2.49
N ASN A 54 -15.83 -0.25 -2.77
CA ASN A 54 -16.42 -1.40 -2.06
C ASN A 54 -16.74 -2.59 -2.97
N SER A 55 -16.56 -2.46 -4.28
CA SER A 55 -16.81 -3.54 -5.24
C SER A 55 -15.57 -4.40 -5.43
N THR A 56 -15.77 -5.72 -5.38
CA THR A 56 -14.75 -6.71 -5.71
C THR A 56 -14.53 -6.86 -7.23
N ALA A 57 -15.49 -6.46 -8.05
CA ALA A 57 -15.45 -6.55 -9.53
C ALA A 57 -15.06 -5.22 -10.20
N THR A 58 -14.21 -4.42 -9.54
CA THR A 58 -13.85 -3.07 -10.02
C THR A 58 -13.10 -3.11 -11.36
N THR A 59 -12.27 -4.13 -11.60
CA THR A 59 -11.54 -4.32 -12.86
C THR A 59 -12.48 -4.51 -14.05
N GLU A 60 -13.47 -5.39 -13.93
CA GLU A 60 -14.47 -5.65 -14.98
C GLU A 60 -15.28 -4.38 -15.33
N LEU A 61 -15.56 -3.56 -14.33
CA LEU A 61 -16.27 -2.30 -14.51
C LEU A 61 -15.44 -1.31 -15.33
N TYR A 62 -14.15 -1.17 -15.01
CA TYR A 62 -13.24 -0.37 -15.81
C TYR A 62 -13.17 -0.93 -17.23
N GLU A 63 -13.03 -2.25 -17.43
CA GLU A 63 -12.91 -2.85 -18.77
C GLU A 63 -14.13 -2.59 -19.64
N ARG A 64 -15.31 -2.68 -19.04
CA ARG A 64 -16.57 -2.36 -19.70
C ARG A 64 -16.58 -0.91 -20.17
N TRP A 65 -16.18 0.03 -19.31
CA TRP A 65 -16.10 1.45 -19.65
C TRP A 65 -15.03 1.75 -20.71
N ALA A 66 -13.93 1.01 -20.74
CA ALA A 66 -12.93 1.10 -21.81
C ALA A 66 -13.54 0.77 -23.18
N ARG A 67 -14.30 -0.34 -23.22
CA ARG A 67 -14.95 -0.81 -24.45
C ARG A 67 -16.03 0.17 -24.91
N GLU A 68 -16.75 0.79 -23.99
CA GLU A 68 -17.88 1.67 -24.30
C GLU A 68 -17.46 3.12 -24.61
N TYR A 69 -16.54 3.70 -23.83
CA TYR A 69 -16.15 5.11 -23.91
C TYR A 69 -14.79 5.34 -24.58
N GLY A 70 -14.05 4.28 -24.87
CA GLY A 70 -12.75 4.31 -25.53
C GLY A 70 -11.58 4.33 -24.55
N THR A 71 -10.39 4.67 -25.06
CA THR A 71 -9.13 4.57 -24.32
C THR A 71 -8.93 5.66 -23.27
N VAL A 72 -9.69 6.76 -23.31
CA VAL A 72 -9.66 7.82 -22.30
C VAL A 72 -11.09 8.23 -21.99
N TYR A 73 -11.48 8.09 -20.72
CA TYR A 73 -12.83 8.43 -20.27
C TYR A 73 -12.83 9.06 -18.88
N LYS A 74 -13.94 9.71 -18.55
CA LYS A 74 -14.12 10.46 -17.31
C LYS A 74 -15.16 9.80 -16.42
N VAL A 75 -14.75 9.40 -15.22
CA VAL A 75 -15.64 8.79 -14.23
C VAL A 75 -16.07 9.83 -13.19
N PRO A 76 -17.38 10.06 -12.97
CA PRO A 76 -17.87 10.89 -11.88
C PRO A 76 -17.45 10.39 -10.50
N ASP A 77 -16.93 11.30 -9.70
CA ASP A 77 -16.43 11.07 -8.34
C ASP A 77 -17.21 11.94 -7.34
N ILE A 78 -16.84 11.85 -6.07
CA ILE A 78 -17.51 12.53 -4.95
C ILE A 78 -17.66 14.04 -5.23
N PHE A 79 -18.82 14.60 -4.90
CA PHE A 79 -19.10 16.04 -4.95
C PHE A 79 -18.89 16.68 -6.33
N GLY A 80 -19.33 15.99 -7.38
CA GLY A 80 -19.23 16.49 -8.77
C GLY A 80 -17.79 16.58 -9.30
N ARG A 81 -16.81 16.04 -8.56
CA ARG A 81 -15.47 15.81 -9.10
C ARG A 81 -15.52 14.69 -10.13
N SER A 82 -14.42 14.53 -10.83
CA SER A 82 -14.30 13.46 -11.81
C SER A 82 -12.86 13.00 -11.94
N ARG A 83 -12.67 11.69 -12.08
CA ARG A 83 -11.39 11.07 -12.40
C ARG A 83 -11.29 10.86 -13.89
N VAL A 84 -10.13 11.13 -14.47
CA VAL A 84 -9.85 10.75 -15.86
C VAL A 84 -9.10 9.44 -15.79
N ILE A 85 -9.61 8.43 -16.50
CA ILE A 85 -9.01 7.11 -16.60
C ILE A 85 -8.29 7.04 -17.95
N LEU A 86 -7.03 6.61 -17.91
CA LEU A 86 -6.17 6.45 -19.07
C LEU A 86 -5.98 4.95 -19.33
N TRP A 87 -6.36 4.50 -20.52
CA TRP A 87 -6.17 3.14 -21.03
C TRP A 87 -5.27 3.11 -22.28
N ASP A 88 -4.90 4.27 -22.82
CA ASP A 88 -3.98 4.36 -23.94
C ASP A 88 -2.52 4.24 -23.45
N PRO A 89 -1.72 3.30 -23.98
CA PRO A 89 -0.32 3.14 -23.58
C PRO A 89 0.54 4.38 -23.79
N LYS A 90 0.28 5.20 -24.83
CA LYS A 90 1.04 6.43 -25.07
C LYS A 90 0.70 7.50 -24.03
N ALA A 91 -0.58 7.66 -23.68
CA ALA A 91 -1.02 8.55 -22.62
C ALA A 91 -0.48 8.12 -21.24
N ILE A 92 -0.49 6.82 -20.95
CA ILE A 92 0.08 6.26 -19.73
C ILE A 92 1.58 6.50 -19.68
N SER A 93 2.30 6.25 -20.78
CA SER A 93 3.74 6.51 -20.88
C SER A 93 4.04 8.00 -20.67
N HIS A 94 3.27 8.90 -21.26
CA HIS A 94 3.40 10.34 -21.03
C HIS A 94 3.21 10.69 -19.54
N PHE A 95 2.18 10.13 -18.91
CA PHE A 95 1.86 10.37 -17.50
C PHE A 95 3.01 9.93 -16.58
N PHE A 96 3.61 8.76 -16.82
CA PHE A 96 4.68 8.23 -15.97
C PHE A 96 6.10 8.74 -16.32
N ALA A 97 6.38 9.07 -17.58
CA ALA A 97 7.74 9.32 -18.06
C ALA A 97 8.12 10.80 -18.22
N ARG A 98 7.18 11.69 -18.53
CA ARG A 98 7.53 13.07 -18.93
C ARG A 98 7.50 14.09 -17.79
N ASP A 99 6.49 14.05 -16.92
CA ASP A 99 6.25 15.08 -15.91
C ASP A 99 6.08 14.51 -14.50
N THR A 100 7.17 14.04 -13.89
CA THR A 100 7.17 13.54 -12.50
C THR A 100 6.83 14.60 -11.45
N TRP A 101 6.92 15.89 -11.79
CA TRP A 101 6.66 17.01 -10.87
C TRP A 101 5.22 17.54 -10.92
N LEU A 102 4.54 17.33 -12.05
CA LEU A 102 3.18 17.86 -12.27
C LEU A 102 2.14 16.98 -11.58
N TYR A 103 2.34 15.66 -11.64
CA TYR A 103 1.41 14.66 -11.12
C TYR A 103 1.76 14.27 -9.69
N ASN A 104 1.31 15.10 -8.75
CA ASN A 104 1.52 14.84 -7.32
C ASN A 104 0.41 13.99 -6.72
N GLN A 105 0.75 13.29 -5.64
CA GLN A 105 -0.23 12.55 -4.86
C GLN A 105 -1.31 13.47 -4.29
N THR A 106 -2.53 12.94 -4.15
CA THR A 106 -3.60 13.72 -3.53
C THR A 106 -3.31 13.96 -2.05
N PRO A 107 -3.73 15.10 -1.46
CA PRO A 107 -3.55 15.37 -0.03
C PRO A 107 -4.14 14.27 0.87
N PHE A 108 -5.26 13.68 0.45
CA PHE A 108 -5.88 12.56 1.15
C PHE A 108 -4.95 11.34 1.18
N SER A 109 -4.42 10.93 0.04
CA SER A 109 -3.46 9.82 -0.07
C SER A 109 -2.26 10.04 0.84
N LYS A 110 -1.68 11.25 0.83
CA LYS A 110 -0.55 11.59 1.69
C LYS A 110 -0.86 11.46 3.18
N ILE A 111 -2.03 11.90 3.64
CA ILE A 111 -2.39 11.77 5.06
C ILE A 111 -2.58 10.30 5.43
N VAL A 112 -3.21 9.50 4.57
CA VAL A 112 -3.42 8.07 4.83
C VAL A 112 -2.08 7.33 4.87
N ILE A 113 -1.19 7.56 3.90
CA ILE A 113 0.16 6.98 3.85
C ILE A 113 0.94 7.39 5.10
N GLN A 114 0.99 8.70 5.40
CA GLN A 114 1.70 9.20 6.58
C GLN A 114 1.17 8.58 7.88
N THR A 115 -0.14 8.40 7.99
CA THR A 115 -0.76 7.83 9.21
C THR A 115 -0.46 6.34 9.36
N THR A 116 -0.29 5.62 8.25
CA THR A 116 -0.12 4.17 8.22
C THR A 116 1.36 3.77 8.35
N ILE A 117 2.24 4.39 7.55
CA ILE A 117 3.64 3.97 7.40
C ILE A 117 4.66 5.11 7.51
N GLY A 118 4.21 6.33 7.84
CA GLY A 118 5.13 7.47 8.03
C GLY A 118 5.54 8.16 6.72
N ARG A 119 6.63 8.91 6.78
CA ARG A 119 7.14 9.78 5.70
C ARG A 119 8.29 9.15 4.92
N GLY A 120 8.17 7.86 4.60
CA GLY A 120 9.11 7.17 3.71
C GLY A 120 8.80 7.42 2.22
N VAL A 121 9.41 6.61 1.36
CA VAL A 121 9.45 6.80 -0.09
C VAL A 121 8.06 6.85 -0.72
N LEU A 122 7.07 6.15 -0.16
CA LEU A 122 5.70 6.19 -0.68
C LEU A 122 4.99 7.53 -0.42
N TRP A 123 5.40 8.29 0.59
CA TRP A 123 4.83 9.58 0.94
C TRP A 123 5.53 10.76 0.27
N ALA A 124 6.84 10.63 0.08
CA ALA A 124 7.66 11.70 -0.45
C ALA A 124 7.34 12.00 -1.92
N ASP A 125 7.44 13.27 -2.31
CA ASP A 125 7.35 13.73 -3.70
C ASP A 125 8.63 14.49 -4.06
N GLY A 126 8.91 14.59 -5.36
CA GLY A 126 9.96 15.46 -5.89
C GLY A 126 11.37 15.13 -5.42
N GLU A 127 12.13 16.14 -4.98
CA GLU A 127 13.53 15.96 -4.54
C GLU A 127 13.63 15.04 -3.32
N SER A 128 12.69 15.12 -2.38
CA SER A 128 12.67 14.24 -1.21
C SER A 128 12.51 12.77 -1.62
N HIS A 129 11.61 12.49 -2.57
CA HIS A 129 11.43 11.15 -3.11
C HIS A 129 12.69 10.67 -3.84
N LYS A 130 13.30 11.53 -4.66
CA LYS A 130 14.54 11.23 -5.38
C LYS A 130 15.68 10.89 -4.42
N ARG A 131 15.82 11.63 -3.31
CA ARG A 131 16.81 11.37 -2.25
C ARG A 131 16.55 10.02 -1.57
N GLN A 132 15.33 9.80 -1.07
CA GLN A 132 14.97 8.55 -0.38
C GLN A 132 15.15 7.33 -1.28
N ARG A 133 14.72 7.42 -2.54
CA ARG A 133 14.92 6.35 -3.54
C ARG A 133 16.39 6.08 -3.83
N LYS A 134 17.22 7.12 -3.94
CA LYS A 134 18.67 6.96 -4.14
C LYS A 134 19.31 6.19 -2.98
N ALA A 135 18.89 6.47 -1.74
CA ALA A 135 19.37 5.77 -0.55
C ALA A 135 18.94 4.29 -0.51
N LEU A 136 17.76 3.95 -1.05
CA LEU A 136 17.25 2.58 -1.09
C LEU A 136 17.86 1.71 -2.19
N ASN A 137 18.21 2.28 -3.34
CA ASN A 137 18.67 1.53 -4.52
C ASN A 137 19.77 0.47 -4.26
N PRO A 138 20.78 0.68 -3.39
CA PRO A 138 21.79 -0.34 -3.11
C PRO A 138 21.22 -1.68 -2.59
N ALA A 139 20.12 -1.63 -1.83
CA ALA A 139 19.44 -2.81 -1.30
C ALA A 139 18.69 -3.61 -2.39
N PHE A 140 18.42 -2.99 -3.54
CA PHE A 140 17.67 -3.59 -4.65
C PHE A 140 18.56 -3.84 -5.88
N THR A 141 19.87 -4.01 -5.69
CA THR A 141 20.78 -4.41 -6.77
C THR A 141 20.58 -5.88 -7.17
N ALA A 142 20.94 -6.24 -8.40
CA ALA A 142 20.86 -7.62 -8.84
C ALA A 142 21.71 -8.59 -7.98
N ALA A 143 22.82 -8.11 -7.40
CA ALA A 143 23.62 -8.90 -6.47
C ALA A 143 22.90 -9.11 -5.13
N ALA A 144 22.30 -8.06 -4.57
CA ALA A 144 21.50 -8.16 -3.34
C ALA A 144 20.31 -9.11 -3.53
N ILE A 145 19.58 -9.00 -4.64
CA ILE A 145 18.44 -9.87 -4.94
C ILE A 145 18.88 -11.34 -5.07
N ARG A 146 20.00 -11.63 -5.76
CA ARG A 146 20.54 -13.00 -5.86
C ARG A 146 20.91 -13.58 -4.49
N SER A 147 21.36 -12.75 -3.55
CA SER A 147 21.68 -13.21 -2.20
C SER A 147 20.43 -13.67 -1.41
N LEU A 148 19.23 -13.23 -1.81
CA LEU A 148 17.96 -13.60 -1.20
C LEU A 148 17.37 -14.90 -1.79
N THR A 149 17.94 -15.46 -2.86
CA THR A 149 17.41 -16.66 -3.50
C THR A 149 17.28 -17.84 -2.53
N SER A 150 18.26 -18.02 -1.65
CA SER A 150 18.22 -19.08 -0.63
C SER A 150 17.10 -18.89 0.40
N VAL A 151 16.74 -17.64 0.72
CA VAL A 151 15.62 -17.31 1.62
C VAL A 151 14.31 -17.77 1.00
N PHE A 152 14.09 -17.44 -0.28
CA PHE A 152 12.88 -17.85 -0.99
C PHE A 152 12.79 -19.36 -1.18
N GLN A 153 13.91 -20.04 -1.47
CA GLN A 153 13.96 -21.50 -1.58
C GLN A 153 13.66 -22.19 -0.25
N CYS A 154 14.21 -21.68 0.86
CA CYS A 154 13.93 -22.19 2.19
C CYS A 154 12.44 -22.07 2.53
N ALA A 155 11.84 -20.91 2.29
CA ALA A 155 10.41 -20.70 2.51
C ALA A 155 9.54 -21.64 1.66
N ALA A 156 9.91 -21.85 0.39
CA ALA A 156 9.22 -22.81 -0.48
C ALA A 156 9.32 -24.25 0.05
N HIS A 157 10.51 -24.68 0.49
CA HIS A 157 10.70 -26.02 1.08
C HIS A 157 9.89 -26.21 2.37
N LYS A 158 9.87 -25.22 3.27
CA LYS A 158 9.05 -25.27 4.50
C LYS A 158 7.58 -25.51 4.18
N ILE A 159 7.06 -24.90 3.12
CA ILE A 159 5.67 -25.09 2.70
C ILE A 159 5.41 -26.47 2.14
N VAL A 160 6.28 -26.96 1.27
CA VAL A 160 6.12 -28.31 0.71
C VAL A 160 6.01 -29.31 1.85
N ILE A 161 6.95 -29.24 2.81
CA ILE A 161 6.95 -30.10 4.00
C ILE A 161 5.66 -29.95 4.81
N ALA A 162 5.20 -28.71 5.06
CA ALA A 162 3.98 -28.47 5.83
C ALA A 162 2.72 -28.99 5.13
N TRP A 163 2.61 -28.78 3.81
CA TRP A 163 1.47 -29.23 3.02
C TRP A 163 1.45 -30.75 2.87
N ASP A 164 2.61 -31.37 2.64
CA ASP A 164 2.74 -32.83 2.62
C ASP A 164 2.30 -33.43 3.96
N GLY A 165 2.73 -32.82 5.08
CA GLY A 165 2.28 -33.22 6.42
C GLY A 165 0.75 -33.14 6.61
N GLU A 166 0.11 -32.04 6.19
CA GLU A 166 -1.36 -31.89 6.26
C GLU A 166 -2.11 -32.91 5.41
N ILE A 167 -1.55 -33.28 4.26
CA ILE A 167 -2.11 -34.29 3.35
C ILE A 167 -1.98 -35.70 3.98
N GLU A 168 -0.81 -36.01 4.56
CA GLU A 168 -0.54 -37.30 5.20
C GLU A 168 -1.37 -37.52 6.48
N LEU A 169 -1.65 -36.46 7.23
CA LEU A 169 -2.52 -36.52 8.42
C LEU A 169 -3.95 -36.95 8.09
N ASN A 170 -4.44 -36.69 6.86
CA ASN A 170 -5.73 -37.17 6.38
C ASN A 170 -5.67 -38.62 5.86
N GLN A 171 -5.42 -39.57 6.76
CA GLN A 171 -5.24 -41.00 6.47
C GLN A 171 -6.41 -41.67 5.71
N ARG A 172 -7.60 -41.07 5.68
CA ARG A 172 -8.78 -41.64 5.01
C ARG A 172 -8.90 -41.29 3.53
N THR A 173 -8.39 -40.13 3.13
CA THR A 173 -8.62 -39.57 1.79
C THR A 173 -7.35 -39.14 1.09
N HIS A 174 -6.22 -39.00 1.82
CA HIS A 174 -4.97 -38.41 1.31
C HIS A 174 -5.22 -37.06 0.61
N CYS A 175 -6.20 -36.30 1.12
CA CYS A 175 -6.60 -35.00 0.58
C CYS A 175 -6.74 -34.02 1.73
N ALA A 176 -6.19 -32.82 1.56
CA ALA A 176 -6.33 -31.70 2.49
C ALA A 176 -6.90 -30.46 1.77
N VAL A 177 -7.72 -29.68 2.48
CA VAL A 177 -8.17 -28.37 2.01
C VAL A 177 -7.23 -27.33 2.58
N ILE A 178 -6.48 -26.65 1.71
CA ILE A 178 -5.42 -25.72 2.10
C ILE A 178 -5.87 -24.28 1.83
N ASP A 179 -5.81 -23.42 2.85
CA ASP A 179 -5.98 -21.97 2.67
C ASP A 179 -4.69 -21.35 2.11
N VAL A 180 -4.61 -21.29 0.78
CA VAL A 180 -3.47 -20.72 0.07
C VAL A 180 -3.23 -19.26 0.47
N GLN A 181 -4.27 -18.46 0.73
CA GLN A 181 -4.09 -17.04 1.06
C GLN A 181 -3.38 -16.86 2.41
N GLN A 182 -3.76 -17.67 3.41
CA GLN A 182 -3.10 -17.67 4.70
C GLN A 182 -1.62 -18.06 4.56
N TRP A 183 -1.33 -19.16 3.85
CA TRP A 183 0.06 -19.57 3.60
C TRP A 183 0.87 -18.49 2.86
N MET A 184 0.30 -17.84 1.84
CA MET A 184 0.98 -16.76 1.12
C MET A 184 1.27 -15.55 2.02
N ASN A 185 0.40 -15.25 2.98
CA ASN A 185 0.67 -14.20 3.97
C ASN A 185 1.87 -14.60 4.86
N HIS A 186 1.93 -15.84 5.35
CA HIS A 186 3.04 -16.32 6.18
C HIS A 186 4.39 -16.30 5.43
N ILE A 187 4.43 -16.76 4.18
CA ILE A 187 5.64 -16.66 3.33
C ILE A 187 6.09 -15.22 3.18
N SER A 188 5.15 -14.35 2.84
CA SER A 188 5.47 -12.96 2.51
C SER A 188 6.04 -12.26 3.73
N LEU A 189 5.54 -12.58 4.93
CA LEU A 189 6.06 -12.04 6.18
C LEU A 189 7.46 -12.56 6.50
N ASP A 190 7.68 -13.87 6.45
CA ASP A 190 8.98 -14.46 6.80
C ASP A 190 10.06 -14.06 5.79
N CYS A 191 9.75 -14.11 4.49
CA CYS A 191 10.68 -13.68 3.45
C CYS A 191 11.00 -12.19 3.58
N ALA A 192 10.00 -11.33 3.83
CA ALA A 192 10.23 -9.91 4.04
C ALA A 192 11.04 -9.64 5.31
N GLY A 193 10.75 -10.33 6.41
CA GLY A 193 11.49 -10.22 7.66
C GLY A 193 12.96 -10.56 7.48
N ILE A 194 13.25 -11.70 6.85
CA ILE A 194 14.63 -12.16 6.65
C ILE A 194 15.35 -11.25 5.64
N ALA A 195 14.71 -10.92 4.52
CA ALA A 195 15.33 -10.13 3.46
C ALA A 195 15.57 -8.66 3.85
N LEU A 196 14.60 -8.04 4.52
CA LEU A 196 14.64 -6.60 4.81
C LEU A 196 15.24 -6.32 6.19
N LEU A 197 14.90 -7.12 7.19
CA LEU A 197 15.23 -6.88 8.60
C LEU A 197 16.24 -7.91 9.16
N SER A 198 16.63 -8.91 8.38
CA SER A 198 17.43 -10.06 8.86
C SER A 198 16.80 -10.76 10.07
N HIS A 199 15.47 -10.78 10.12
CA HIS A 199 14.71 -11.34 11.21
C HIS A 199 13.71 -12.39 10.72
N ASP A 200 13.78 -13.59 11.27
CA ASP A 200 12.77 -14.63 11.04
C ASP A 200 11.61 -14.45 12.02
N PHE A 201 10.41 -14.22 11.50
CA PHE A 201 9.19 -14.10 12.31
C PHE A 201 8.61 -15.47 12.68
N GLY A 202 9.05 -16.55 12.03
CA GLY A 202 8.59 -17.92 12.26
C GLY A 202 7.12 -18.14 11.89
N ALA A 203 6.56 -17.30 11.01
CA ALA A 203 5.14 -17.37 10.64
C ALA A 203 4.80 -18.69 9.93
N LEU A 204 5.76 -19.27 9.20
CA LEU A 204 5.62 -20.59 8.56
C LEU A 204 5.75 -21.77 9.54
N ASP A 205 6.37 -21.56 10.70
CA ASP A 205 6.58 -22.62 11.71
C ASP A 205 5.41 -22.68 12.72
N GLY A 206 4.31 -21.97 12.45
CA GLY A 206 3.13 -21.89 13.32
C GLY A 206 3.22 -20.85 14.44
N ASN A 207 4.26 -20.02 14.46
CA ASN A 207 4.33 -18.90 15.41
C ASN A 207 3.49 -17.72 14.90
N ASP A 208 2.29 -17.57 15.46
CA ASP A 208 1.48 -16.38 15.25
C ASP A 208 2.01 -15.21 16.07
N SER A 209 2.97 -14.49 15.48
CA SER A 209 3.43 -13.22 16.06
C SER A 209 2.33 -12.16 16.00
N ASP A 210 2.31 -11.24 16.97
CA ASP A 210 1.41 -10.07 16.98
C ASP A 210 1.46 -9.28 15.65
N VAL A 211 2.63 -9.33 14.99
CA VAL A 211 2.91 -8.72 13.69
C VAL A 211 2.11 -9.38 12.58
N ALA A 212 2.16 -10.72 12.51
CA ALA A 212 1.44 -11.51 11.52
C ALA A 212 -0.05 -11.23 11.59
N HIS A 213 -0.62 -11.25 12.81
CA HIS A 213 -2.04 -10.99 13.00
C HIS A 213 -2.46 -9.58 12.53
N VAL A 214 -1.70 -8.54 12.86
CA VAL A 214 -2.06 -7.17 12.49
C VAL A 214 -1.83 -6.88 11.01
N LEU A 215 -0.81 -7.48 10.39
CA LEU A 215 -0.59 -7.40 8.94
C LEU A 215 -1.67 -8.16 8.15
N ASN A 216 -2.06 -9.35 8.60
CA ASN A 216 -3.20 -10.10 8.05
C ASN A 216 -4.51 -9.31 8.12
N ALA A 217 -4.76 -8.65 9.26
CA ALA A 217 -5.93 -7.79 9.42
C ALA A 217 -5.89 -6.54 8.53
N PHE A 218 -4.69 -6.07 8.15
CA PHE A 218 -4.53 -4.94 7.24
C PHE A 218 -4.87 -5.31 5.80
N GLY A 219 -4.40 -6.47 5.31
CA GLY A 219 -4.69 -6.97 3.97
C GLY A 219 -6.12 -7.53 3.78
N SER A 220 -6.87 -7.71 4.87
CA SER A 220 -8.23 -8.25 4.82
C SER A 220 -9.22 -7.28 4.17
N PRO A 221 -10.12 -7.76 3.28
CA PRO A 221 -11.11 -6.93 2.63
C PRO A 221 -12.09 -6.38 3.66
N ALA A 222 -12.08 -5.07 3.86
CA ALA A 222 -13.00 -4.40 4.77
C ALA A 222 -13.73 -3.25 4.09
N LYS A 223 -15.05 -3.18 4.31
CA LYS A 223 -15.91 -2.13 3.74
C LYS A 223 -15.39 -0.75 4.15
N ILE A 224 -15.19 0.11 3.16
CA ILE A 224 -14.79 1.49 3.36
C ILE A 224 -16.04 2.30 3.70
N SER A 225 -16.06 2.88 4.90
CA SER A 225 -17.20 3.65 5.37
C SER A 225 -17.38 4.94 4.56
N ASN A 226 -18.62 5.41 4.44
CA ASN A 226 -18.94 6.66 3.75
C ASN A 226 -18.15 7.86 4.32
N LEU A 227 -17.84 7.87 5.62
CA LEU A 227 -17.03 8.92 6.24
C LEU A 227 -15.60 8.97 5.69
N ILE A 228 -14.97 7.82 5.46
CA ILE A 228 -13.63 7.74 4.86
C ILE A 228 -13.65 8.16 3.40
N ILE A 229 -14.72 7.82 2.68
CA ILE A 229 -14.93 8.28 1.30
C ILE A 229 -15.05 9.81 1.29
N LEU A 230 -15.86 10.41 2.16
CA LEU A 230 -16.00 11.86 2.28
C LEU A 230 -14.69 12.55 2.68
N ALA A 231 -13.83 11.88 3.44
CA ALA A 231 -12.53 12.40 3.85
C ALA A 231 -11.59 12.70 2.67
N GLN A 232 -11.82 12.13 1.49
CA GLN A 232 -11.10 12.48 0.24
C GLN A 232 -11.27 13.95 -0.15
N ASN A 233 -12.41 14.55 0.23
CA ASN A 233 -12.72 15.96 -0.04
C ASN A 233 -12.55 16.84 1.19
N PHE A 234 -12.74 16.26 2.37
CA PHE A 234 -12.63 16.95 3.66
C PHE A 234 -11.61 16.25 4.56
N PRO A 235 -10.30 16.51 4.37
CA PRO A 235 -9.24 15.83 5.10
C PRO A 235 -9.35 15.97 6.62
N SER A 236 -10.02 17.02 7.12
CA SER A 236 -10.30 17.22 8.55
C SER A 236 -11.08 16.06 9.18
N ILE A 237 -11.86 15.30 8.41
CA ILE A 237 -12.57 14.10 8.88
C ILE A 237 -11.58 13.03 9.37
N LEU A 238 -10.37 12.99 8.81
CA LEU A 238 -9.30 12.10 9.27
C LEU A 238 -8.73 12.49 10.64
N LYS A 239 -9.10 13.64 11.22
CA LYS A 239 -8.73 13.95 12.61
C LYS A 239 -9.65 13.27 13.62
N LEU A 240 -10.80 12.76 13.17
CA LEU A 240 -11.74 12.06 14.03
C LEU A 240 -11.23 10.64 14.34
N PRO A 241 -11.48 10.11 15.55
CA PRO A 241 -11.01 8.78 15.94
C PRO A 241 -11.87 7.67 15.30
N LEU A 242 -11.79 7.54 13.98
CA LEU A 242 -12.50 6.51 13.21
C LEU A 242 -11.88 5.12 13.46
N PRO A 243 -12.68 4.03 13.46
CA PRO A 243 -12.17 2.68 13.71
C PRO A 243 -11.01 2.27 12.78
N ARG A 244 -11.13 2.55 11.47
CA ARG A 244 -10.07 2.32 10.49
C ARG A 244 -8.79 3.11 10.80
N MET A 245 -8.93 4.33 11.33
CA MET A 245 -7.77 5.16 11.68
C MET A 245 -7.08 4.68 12.94
N ARG A 246 -7.84 4.26 13.95
CA ARG A 246 -7.29 3.59 15.14
C ARG A 246 -6.53 2.33 14.75
N PHE A 247 -7.06 1.56 13.81
CA PHE A 247 -6.39 0.39 13.27
C PHE A 247 -5.06 0.75 12.58
N THR A 248 -5.05 1.74 11.67
CA THR A 248 -3.79 2.18 11.02
C THR A 248 -2.77 2.73 12.01
N GLN A 249 -3.22 3.41 13.09
CA GLN A 249 -2.33 3.87 14.15
C GLN A 249 -1.76 2.69 14.96
N LYS A 250 -2.58 1.70 15.32
CA LYS A 250 -2.12 0.48 16.00
C LYS A 250 -1.11 -0.29 15.13
N LEU A 251 -1.39 -0.44 13.84
CA LEU A 251 -0.47 -1.03 12.87
C LEU A 251 0.86 -0.29 12.85
N ARG A 252 0.82 1.05 12.71
CA ARG A 252 2.03 1.89 12.71
C ARG A 252 2.86 1.71 13.99
N LEU A 253 2.22 1.64 15.15
CA LEU A 253 2.91 1.47 16.43
C LEU A 253 3.61 0.11 16.54
N ILE A 254 2.93 -0.96 16.14
CA ILE A 254 3.48 -2.33 16.21
C ILE A 254 4.64 -2.48 15.23
N VAL A 255 4.42 -2.13 13.95
CA VAL A 255 5.46 -2.20 12.91
C VAL A 255 6.65 -1.30 13.27
N GLY A 256 6.38 -0.07 13.71
CA GLY A 256 7.43 0.87 14.12
C GLY A 256 8.27 0.34 15.29
N LYS A 257 7.65 -0.29 16.30
CA LYS A 257 8.35 -0.90 17.44
C LYS A 257 9.29 -2.01 16.99
N ILE A 258 8.85 -2.88 16.08
CA ILE A 258 9.65 -3.98 15.54
C ILE A 258 10.82 -3.44 14.72
N CYS A 259 10.55 -2.53 13.79
CA CYS A 259 11.60 -1.91 12.99
C CYS A 259 12.64 -1.22 13.87
N GLN A 260 12.21 -0.54 14.94
CA GLN A 260 13.10 0.08 15.92
C GLN A 260 13.92 -0.94 16.70
N GLU A 261 13.31 -2.04 17.13
CA GLU A 261 14.01 -3.13 17.80
C GLU A 261 15.08 -3.76 16.89
N MET A 262 14.73 -4.05 15.63
CA MET A 262 15.66 -4.63 14.66
C MET A 262 16.78 -3.65 14.30
N LEU A 263 16.49 -2.36 14.07
CA LEU A 263 17.49 -1.32 13.91
C LEU A 263 18.46 -1.25 15.09
N SER A 264 17.94 -1.33 16.31
CA SER A 264 18.77 -1.29 17.52
C SER A 264 19.67 -2.51 17.64
N ARG A 265 19.19 -3.70 17.25
CA ARG A 265 19.98 -4.93 17.23
C ARG A 265 21.09 -4.86 16.18
N THR A 266 20.77 -4.48 14.95
CA THR A 266 21.75 -4.36 13.86
C THR A 266 22.84 -3.33 14.17
N ARG A 267 22.49 -2.21 14.83
CA ARG A 267 23.49 -1.24 15.31
C ARG A 267 24.47 -1.87 16.32
N LYS A 268 23.96 -2.61 17.31
CA LYS A 268 24.80 -3.30 18.31
C LYS A 268 25.71 -4.35 17.68
N GLU A 269 25.19 -5.15 16.76
CA GLU A 269 25.97 -6.19 16.07
C GLU A 269 27.13 -5.59 15.27
N LYS A 270 26.89 -4.44 14.62
CA LYS A 270 27.91 -3.66 13.93
C LYS A 270 29.00 -3.15 14.87
N ASP A 271 28.63 -2.58 16.03
CA ASP A 271 29.58 -2.09 17.03
C ASP A 271 30.46 -3.20 17.61
N THR A 272 29.92 -4.43 17.69
CA THR A 272 30.66 -5.63 18.17
C THR A 272 31.50 -6.34 17.11
N GLY A 273 31.56 -5.82 15.86
CA GLY A 273 32.37 -6.40 14.78
C GLY A 273 31.76 -7.63 14.09
N GLY A 274 30.48 -7.96 14.34
CA GLY A 274 29.76 -9.09 13.73
C GLY A 274 29.22 -8.83 12.32
N ALA A 275 29.87 -7.96 11.54
CA ALA A 275 29.29 -7.22 10.42
C ALA A 275 28.85 -8.06 9.19
N GLU A 276 29.24 -9.33 9.04
CA GLU A 276 29.06 -10.05 7.77
C GLU A 276 27.60 -10.35 7.37
N LYS A 277 26.68 -10.55 8.33
CA LYS A 277 25.26 -10.83 8.04
C LYS A 277 24.40 -9.56 8.02
N GLY A 278 24.66 -8.61 8.92
CA GLY A 278 23.90 -7.36 9.04
C GLY A 278 24.15 -6.38 7.90
N ASP A 279 25.38 -6.30 7.38
CA ASP A 279 25.76 -5.31 6.34
C ASP A 279 25.11 -5.58 4.97
N LYS A 280 24.66 -6.81 4.72
CA LYS A 280 24.00 -7.19 3.46
C LYS A 280 22.48 -7.01 3.49
N SER A 281 21.89 -6.80 4.67
CA SER A 281 20.44 -6.58 4.79
C SER A 281 20.06 -5.18 4.30
N CYS A 282 18.81 -5.02 3.87
CA CYS A 282 18.31 -3.70 3.49
C CYS A 282 18.47 -2.68 4.63
N LEU A 283 18.26 -3.12 5.87
CA LEU A 283 18.36 -2.29 7.06
C LEU A 283 19.82 -1.92 7.41
N GLY A 284 20.78 -2.82 7.20
CA GLY A 284 22.21 -2.49 7.29
C GLY A 284 22.65 -1.45 6.26
N LEU A 285 22.14 -1.56 5.02
CA LEU A 285 22.40 -0.58 3.96
C LEU A 285 21.75 0.78 4.23
N LEU A 286 20.54 0.79 4.81
CA LEU A 286 19.87 2.01 5.25
C LEU A 286 20.64 2.72 6.38
N LEU A 287 21.16 1.96 7.35
CA LEU A 287 22.02 2.51 8.41
C LEU A 287 23.32 3.10 7.85
N LYS A 288 23.92 2.45 6.84
CA LYS A 288 25.09 2.99 6.15
C LYS A 288 24.77 4.29 5.39
N ALA A 289 23.58 4.39 4.80
CA ALA A 289 23.11 5.59 4.13
C ALA A 289 22.83 6.75 5.11
N GLU A 290 22.36 6.45 6.33
CA GLU A 290 22.24 7.41 7.45
C GLU A 290 23.62 7.98 7.84
N GLU A 291 24.62 7.12 8.03
CA GLU A 291 25.97 7.51 8.47
C GLU A 291 26.76 8.31 7.42
N SER A 292 26.48 8.08 6.12
CA SER A 292 27.23 8.70 5.03
C SER A 292 27.17 10.23 4.97
N GLY A 293 26.29 10.89 5.74
CA GLY A 293 26.36 12.32 6.05
C GLY A 293 26.25 13.31 4.87
N GLU A 294 26.17 12.83 3.62
CA GLU A 294 25.94 13.70 2.47
C GLU A 294 24.59 14.40 2.63
N SER A 295 24.39 15.51 1.92
CA SER A 295 23.07 16.16 1.74
C SER A 295 21.97 15.24 1.17
N ALA A 296 22.31 13.97 0.91
CA ALA A 296 21.49 12.87 0.46
C ALA A 296 21.19 11.78 1.52
N GLY A 297 21.76 11.87 2.74
CA GLY A 297 21.56 10.90 3.82
C GLY A 297 20.14 10.90 4.40
N LEU A 298 19.69 9.76 4.93
CA LEU A 298 18.40 9.61 5.60
C LEU A 298 18.50 10.00 7.07
N THR A 299 17.47 10.67 7.61
CA THR A 299 17.38 10.87 9.07
C THR A 299 17.04 9.56 9.80
N PRO A 300 17.33 9.42 11.11
CA PRO A 300 16.97 8.22 11.86
C PRO A 300 15.48 7.86 11.79
N GLN A 301 14.61 8.88 11.77
CA GLN A 301 13.17 8.69 11.63
C GLN A 301 12.79 8.28 10.20
N GLU A 302 13.47 8.81 9.18
CA GLU A 302 13.26 8.37 7.80
C GLU A 302 13.68 6.92 7.61
N VAL A 303 14.79 6.47 8.21
CA VAL A 303 15.20 5.05 8.17
C VAL A 303 14.12 4.13 8.77
N LEU A 304 13.55 4.52 9.92
CA LEU A 304 12.43 3.80 10.55
C LEU A 304 11.19 3.77 9.67
N ASP A 305 10.83 4.91 9.09
CA ASP A 305 9.67 5.03 8.21
C ASP A 305 9.89 4.22 6.92
N GLU A 306 11.10 4.22 6.33
CA GLU A 306 11.44 3.36 5.18
C GLU A 306 11.36 1.87 5.52
N ALA A 307 11.93 1.44 6.65
CA ALA A 307 11.84 0.05 7.08
C ALA A 307 10.37 -0.40 7.25
N SER A 308 9.52 0.47 7.80
CA SER A 308 8.09 0.22 7.98
C SER A 308 7.36 0.14 6.64
N VAL A 309 7.67 1.04 5.69
CA VAL A 309 7.13 1.03 4.33
C VAL A 309 7.50 -0.26 3.62
N LEU A 310 8.78 -0.63 3.64
CA LEU A 310 9.28 -1.81 2.95
C LEU A 310 8.61 -3.08 3.47
N LEU A 311 8.54 -3.27 4.80
CA LEU A 311 7.91 -4.46 5.40
C LEU A 311 6.43 -4.57 5.05
N LEU A 312 5.67 -3.48 5.19
CA LEU A 312 4.22 -3.50 4.93
C LEU A 312 3.92 -3.74 3.45
N VAL A 313 4.61 -3.00 2.56
CA VAL A 313 4.38 -3.09 1.11
C VAL A 313 4.83 -4.43 0.57
N SER A 314 5.97 -4.97 1.02
CA SER A 314 6.44 -6.29 0.58
C SER A 314 5.48 -7.39 1.01
N PHE A 315 4.94 -7.31 2.23
CA PHE A 315 3.96 -8.25 2.73
C PHE A 315 2.67 -8.22 1.89
N GLU A 316 2.03 -7.04 1.77
CA GLU A 316 0.70 -6.91 1.15
C GLU A 316 0.74 -7.24 -0.36
N THR A 317 1.76 -6.76 -1.07
CA THR A 317 1.86 -6.97 -2.52
C THR A 317 2.25 -8.40 -2.87
N THR A 318 3.13 -9.04 -2.12
CA THR A 318 3.54 -10.43 -2.39
C THR A 318 2.38 -11.37 -2.06
N SER A 319 1.76 -11.23 -0.90
CA SER A 319 0.69 -12.13 -0.49
C SER A 319 -0.56 -11.99 -1.37
N GLY A 320 -0.85 -10.77 -1.85
CA GLY A 320 -1.95 -10.49 -2.76
C GLY A 320 -1.72 -10.96 -4.20
N ASN A 321 -0.47 -11.02 -4.68
CA ASN A 321 -0.17 -11.40 -6.08
C ASN A 321 0.08 -12.90 -6.27
N VAL A 322 0.57 -13.61 -5.25
CA VAL A 322 0.86 -15.04 -5.40
C VAL A 322 -0.43 -15.87 -5.42
N HIS A 323 -1.44 -15.53 -4.62
CA HIS A 323 -2.71 -16.27 -4.58
C HIS A 323 -3.46 -16.32 -5.93
N PRO A 324 -3.68 -15.20 -6.66
CA PRO A 324 -4.29 -15.24 -8.00
C PRO A 324 -3.46 -16.00 -9.03
N SER A 325 -2.14 -16.04 -8.86
CA SER A 325 -1.23 -16.76 -9.74
C SER A 325 -1.35 -18.27 -9.53
N SER A 326 -1.35 -18.73 -8.27
CA SER A 326 -1.60 -20.14 -7.93
C SER A 326 -2.97 -20.62 -8.41
N LYS A 327 -4.03 -19.80 -8.25
CA LYS A 327 -5.36 -20.10 -8.80
C LYS A 327 -5.33 -20.27 -10.32
N ARG A 328 -4.60 -19.43 -11.06
CA ARG A 328 -4.48 -19.56 -12.52
C ARG A 328 -3.80 -20.87 -12.93
N ILE A 329 -2.75 -21.27 -12.23
CA ILE A 329 -2.04 -22.53 -12.50
C ILE A 329 -2.96 -23.73 -12.22
N ILE A 330 -3.67 -23.74 -11.09
CA ILE A 330 -4.61 -24.82 -10.72
C ILE A 330 -5.75 -24.94 -11.74
N HIS A 331 -6.30 -23.81 -12.22
CA HIS A 331 -7.39 -23.82 -13.20
C HIS A 331 -6.93 -23.98 -14.66
N SER A 332 -5.63 -23.88 -14.93
CA SER A 332 -5.04 -24.03 -16.28
C SER A 332 -3.84 -24.99 -16.21
N PRO A 333 -4.08 -26.30 -16.08
CA PRO A 333 -3.01 -27.29 -15.91
C PRO A 333 -1.97 -27.31 -17.05
N LEU A 334 -2.32 -26.82 -18.24
CA LEU A 334 -1.38 -26.66 -19.36
C LEU A 334 -0.25 -25.66 -19.07
N LEU A 335 -0.44 -24.70 -18.15
CA LEU A 335 0.60 -23.75 -17.73
C LEU A 335 1.57 -24.35 -16.69
N ALA A 336 1.22 -25.49 -16.08
CA ALA A 336 2.05 -26.13 -15.06
C ALA A 336 3.18 -27.01 -15.65
N PHE A 337 3.09 -27.36 -16.93
CA PHE A 337 4.00 -28.32 -17.59
C PHE A 337 5.02 -27.68 -18.55
N ASP A 338 5.09 -26.35 -18.63
CA ASP A 338 5.93 -25.62 -19.60
C ASP A 338 7.09 -24.82 -18.94
N GLN A 339 7.53 -25.23 -17.74
CA GLN A 339 8.74 -24.69 -17.08
C GLN A 339 9.79 -25.76 -16.79
#